data_AF-A0A667Z968-F1
#
_entry.id   AF-A0A667Z968-F1
#
_cell.length_a   1.000
_cell.length_b   1.000
_cell.length_c   1.000
_cell.angle_alpha   90.00
_cell.angle_beta   90.00
_cell.angle_gamma   90.00
#
_symmetry.space_group_name_H-M   'P 1'
#
loop_
_entity.id
_entity.type
_entity.pdbx_description
1 polymer ?
#
loop_
_entity_poly.entity_id
_entity_poly.type
_entity_poly.pdbx_seq_one_letter_code
_entity_poly.pdbx_strand_id
1 'polypeptide(L)'
;MSPNGIISISILVFLSWHCAADRCNWNGSGVGAEGDSRTVLQVRLRCTQGSVQWVYPGQALRVVLEPNLSHARSTTVCIKPSRTFRGASVYLERAGELELLMADGARPEQVFCFWADGPQRPAIYLQVSPQSGISRPTVGFRYELMGNMTASTLGHSGVQSECPREGKLNLIVKFCHLLLPVVRGFIKNVSHDPVRKTSLVEVSRGRLYWQRSRVFEQEVGTVGTSRSVSSWHGHIHTLLQCHVKPGGGEFLFTGSEHFGEAWLGCAPRFKDFLSVYRTARAARIIVNNREHVKTD
;
A
#
# COMPACT_ATOMS: atom_id res chain seq x y z
N MET A 1 -59.31 -5.07 45.93
CA MET A 1 -58.71 -6.41 45.78
C MET A 1 -59.24 -6.97 44.46
N SER A 2 -58.50 -7.21 43.38
CA SER A 2 -57.06 -7.42 43.15
C SER A 2 -56.44 -6.38 42.20
N PRO A 3 -55.16 -6.04 42.37
CA PRO A 3 -54.42 -5.24 41.41
C PRO A 3 -53.42 -6.07 40.57
N ASN A 4 -53.04 -5.48 39.43
CA ASN A 4 -51.74 -5.55 38.76
C ASN A 4 -51.37 -6.80 37.93
N GLY A 5 -51.48 -6.61 36.62
CA GLY A 5 -50.83 -7.40 35.60
C GLY A 5 -49.30 -7.27 35.67
N ILE A 6 -48.63 -8.42 35.63
CA ILE A 6 -47.18 -8.53 35.60
C ILE A 6 -46.77 -8.54 34.13
N ILE A 7 -46.36 -7.39 33.61
CA ILE A 7 -45.68 -7.31 32.31
C ILE A 7 -44.23 -7.74 32.54
N SER A 8 -43.94 -8.99 32.21
CA SER A 8 -42.58 -9.53 32.19
C SER A 8 -41.82 -8.91 31.02
N ILE A 9 -41.05 -7.85 31.30
CA ILE A 9 -40.08 -7.30 30.35
C ILE A 9 -38.83 -8.17 30.44
N SER A 10 -38.76 -9.15 29.56
CA SER A 10 -37.55 -9.94 29.33
C SER A 10 -36.45 -9.02 28.81
N ILE A 11 -35.58 -8.56 29.70
CA ILE A 11 -34.34 -7.87 29.36
C ILE A 11 -33.41 -8.91 28.71
N LEU A 12 -33.47 -9.00 27.38
CA LEU A 12 -32.44 -9.62 26.56
C LEU A 12 -31.18 -8.74 26.66
N VAL A 13 -30.39 -8.98 27.71
CA VAL A 13 -29.01 -8.55 27.79
C VAL A 13 -28.24 -9.32 26.71
N PHE A 14 -28.27 -8.82 25.49
CA PHE A 14 -27.27 -9.15 24.48
C PHE A 14 -25.96 -8.53 24.93
N LEU A 15 -25.25 -9.25 25.80
CA LEU A 15 -23.79 -9.13 25.93
C LEU A 15 -23.20 -9.54 24.58
N SER A 16 -23.22 -8.61 23.65
CA SER A 16 -22.45 -8.67 22.42
C SER A 16 -21.00 -8.61 22.84
N TRP A 17 -20.42 -9.80 22.99
CA TRP A 17 -18.99 -10.04 23.01
C TRP A 17 -18.46 -9.47 21.70
N HIS A 18 -18.08 -8.21 21.71
CA HIS A 18 -17.40 -7.59 20.59
C HIS A 18 -16.01 -8.23 20.54
N CYS A 19 -15.88 -9.30 19.76
CA CYS A 19 -14.60 -9.70 19.22
C CYS A 19 -14.01 -8.42 18.62
N ALA A 20 -12.90 -7.95 19.18
CA ALA A 20 -12.25 -6.72 18.76
C ALA A 20 -11.79 -6.91 17.31
N ALA A 21 -12.68 -6.63 16.36
CA ALA A 21 -12.35 -6.62 14.96
C ALA A 21 -11.22 -5.59 14.82
N ASP A 22 -10.03 -6.07 14.47
CA ASP A 22 -8.90 -5.22 14.13
C ASP A 22 -9.34 -4.30 13.00
N ARG A 23 -9.75 -3.08 13.33
CA ARG A 23 -10.26 -2.12 12.36
C ARG A 23 -9.05 -1.66 11.53
N CYS A 24 -8.86 -2.28 10.37
CA CYS A 24 -7.88 -1.80 9.38
C CYS A 24 -8.34 -0.49 8.75
N ASN A 25 -9.66 -0.34 8.58
CA ASN A 25 -10.28 0.80 7.94
C ASN A 25 -11.16 1.54 8.94
N TRP A 26 -11.13 2.86 8.89
CA TRP A 26 -12.00 3.71 9.69
C TRP A 26 -12.75 4.69 8.79
N ASN A 27 -14.06 4.78 9.02
CA ASN A 27 -14.94 5.78 8.44
C ASN A 27 -15.71 6.47 9.57
N GLY A 28 -15.69 7.79 9.63
CA GLY A 28 -16.40 8.56 10.64
C GLY A 28 -16.79 9.95 10.18
N SER A 29 -17.73 10.55 10.92
CA SER A 29 -18.23 11.90 10.70
C SER A 29 -17.77 12.84 11.83
N GLY A 30 -17.47 14.10 11.52
CA GLY A 30 -17.32 15.15 12.53
C GLY A 30 -18.62 15.91 12.84
N VAL A 31 -19.73 15.63 12.16
CA VAL A 31 -21.04 16.26 12.43
C VAL A 31 -21.66 15.71 13.70
N GLY A 32 -22.03 16.57 14.65
CA GLY A 32 -22.77 16.19 15.86
C GLY A 32 -21.91 16.07 17.13
N ALA A 33 -20.63 16.44 17.09
CA ALA A 33 -19.88 16.69 18.31
C ALA A 33 -20.33 18.04 18.89
N GLU A 34 -21.42 18.03 19.68
CA GLU A 34 -21.74 19.10 20.65
C GLU A 34 -20.71 19.09 21.78
N GLY A 35 -19.43 19.18 21.42
CA GLY A 35 -18.29 19.11 22.32
C GLY A 35 -17.38 20.31 22.09
N ASP A 36 -16.59 20.64 23.11
CA ASP A 36 -15.59 21.70 23.06
C ASP A 36 -14.76 21.58 21.77
N SER A 37 -14.62 22.67 21.03
CA SER A 37 -13.80 22.81 19.82
C SER A 37 -12.35 22.31 19.96
N ARG A 38 -11.90 22.09 21.21
CA ARG A 38 -10.59 21.53 21.59
C ARG A 38 -10.54 20.00 21.68
N THR A 39 -11.65 19.31 21.44
CA THR A 39 -11.71 17.85 21.55
C THR A 39 -10.92 17.19 20.41
N VAL A 40 -10.11 16.18 20.72
CA VAL A 40 -9.38 15.38 19.73
C VAL A 40 -10.00 13.98 19.68
N LEU A 41 -10.51 13.59 18.51
CA LEU A 41 -10.99 12.23 18.28
C LEU A 41 -9.80 11.30 18.08
N GLN A 42 -9.66 10.27 18.91
CA GLN A 42 -8.61 9.27 18.73
C GLN A 42 -9.13 7.99 18.10
N VAL A 43 -8.47 7.55 17.03
CA VAL A 43 -8.73 6.28 16.34
C VAL A 43 -7.48 5.42 16.40
N ARG A 44 -7.64 4.12 16.69
CA ARG A 44 -6.55 3.13 16.68
C ARG A 44 -6.77 2.13 15.55
N LEU A 45 -5.74 1.91 14.75
CA LEU A 45 -5.74 0.96 13.63
C LEU A 45 -4.66 -0.10 13.87
N ARG A 46 -5.00 -1.37 13.67
CA ARG A 46 -4.15 -2.52 14.07
C ARG A 46 -3.58 -3.32 12.91
N CYS A 47 -3.80 -2.88 11.69
CA CYS A 47 -3.35 -3.57 10.49
C CYS A 47 -2.08 -2.92 9.94
N THR A 48 -1.35 -3.64 9.10
CA THR A 48 -0.20 -3.09 8.37
C THR A 48 -0.62 -2.30 7.13
N GLN A 49 -1.90 -2.33 6.77
CA GLN A 49 -2.45 -1.54 5.68
C GLN A 49 -3.94 -1.26 5.91
N GLY A 50 -4.43 -0.14 5.39
CA GLY A 50 -5.84 0.20 5.44
C GLY A 50 -6.14 1.63 5.01
N SER A 51 -7.29 2.15 5.41
CA SER A 51 -7.75 3.50 5.07
C SER A 51 -8.42 4.25 6.21
N VAL A 52 -8.33 5.57 6.14
CA VAL A 52 -9.04 6.51 7.00
C VAL A 52 -9.89 7.40 6.10
N GLN A 53 -11.17 7.50 6.41
CA GLN A 53 -12.09 8.41 5.75
C GLN A 53 -12.87 9.20 6.79
N TRP A 54 -12.78 10.52 6.70
CA TRP A 54 -13.36 11.44 7.64
C TRP A 54 -14.22 12.45 6.89
N VAL A 55 -15.53 12.31 7.05
CA VAL A 55 -16.52 13.16 6.38
C VAL A 55 -16.90 14.29 7.33
N TYR A 56 -17.02 15.51 6.82
CA TYR A 56 -17.41 16.69 7.61
C TYR A 56 -16.49 16.92 8.83
N PRO A 57 -15.21 17.19 8.60
CA PRO A 57 -14.25 17.39 9.67
C PRO A 57 -14.65 18.60 10.55
N GLY A 58 -14.86 18.37 11.85
CA GLY A 58 -15.30 19.41 12.80
C GLY A 58 -14.35 19.64 13.99
N GLN A 59 -13.59 18.63 14.40
CA GLN A 59 -12.66 18.63 15.55
C GLN A 59 -11.34 17.98 15.13
N ALA A 60 -10.26 17.98 15.91
CA ALA A 60 -9.02 17.31 15.46
C ALA A 60 -9.16 15.77 15.49
N LEU A 61 -8.46 15.07 14.59
CA LEU A 61 -8.43 13.60 14.52
C LEU A 61 -7.01 13.09 14.72
N ARG A 62 -6.79 12.22 15.73
CA ARG A 62 -5.54 11.53 16.01
C ARG A 62 -5.66 10.04 15.62
N VAL A 63 -4.93 9.62 14.59
CA VAL A 63 -4.89 8.24 14.11
C VAL A 63 -3.62 7.56 14.61
N VAL A 64 -3.76 6.61 15.53
CA VAL A 64 -2.66 5.84 16.10
C VAL A 64 -2.55 4.49 15.37
N LEU A 65 -1.36 4.17 14.86
CA LEU A 65 -1.09 2.90 14.19
C LEU A 65 -0.42 1.93 15.18
N GLU A 66 -1.13 0.85 15.50
CA GLU A 66 -0.74 -0.17 16.49
C GLU A 66 -0.80 -1.57 15.87
N PRO A 67 0.02 -1.87 14.86
CA PRO A 67 -0.02 -3.19 14.25
C PRO A 67 0.52 -4.23 15.23
N ASN A 68 -0.11 -5.40 15.27
CA ASN A 68 0.38 -6.55 16.04
C ASN A 68 1.59 -7.18 15.33
N LEU A 69 2.73 -6.49 15.36
CA LEU A 69 3.98 -6.96 14.76
C LEU A 69 4.95 -7.37 15.86
N SER A 70 5.23 -8.66 15.95
CA SER A 70 6.06 -9.27 16.99
C SER A 70 7.47 -8.66 17.10
N HIS A 71 7.99 -8.00 16.05
CA HIS A 71 9.34 -7.39 16.04
C HIS A 71 9.48 -6.14 15.14
N ALA A 72 8.53 -5.21 15.16
CA ALA A 72 8.63 -3.97 14.38
C ALA A 72 9.53 -2.91 15.06
N ARG A 73 10.84 -3.16 15.12
CA ARG A 73 11.82 -2.17 15.64
C ARG A 73 12.25 -1.13 14.59
N SER A 74 11.84 -1.29 13.33
CA SER A 74 12.11 -0.33 12.24
C SER A 74 11.01 -0.48 11.20
N THR A 75 9.93 0.29 11.36
CA THR A 75 8.81 0.27 10.40
C THR A 75 8.72 1.63 9.73
N THR A 76 8.77 1.62 8.41
CA THR A 76 8.44 2.80 7.60
C THR A 76 6.93 2.83 7.46
N VAL A 77 6.32 3.97 7.79
CA VAL A 77 4.89 4.21 7.58
C VAL A 77 4.78 5.12 6.36
N CYS A 78 3.98 4.71 5.40
CA CYS A 78 3.64 5.52 4.23
C CYS A 78 2.16 5.84 4.24
N ILE A 79 1.81 7.07 3.89
CA ILE A 79 0.44 7.51 3.67
C ILE A 79 0.25 8.04 2.26
N LYS A 80 -0.90 7.74 1.67
CA LYS A 80 -1.34 8.27 0.39
C LYS A 80 -2.69 8.97 0.57
N PRO A 81 -2.73 10.31 0.54
CA PRO A 81 -3.99 11.06 0.59
C PRO A 81 -4.87 10.74 -0.61
N SER A 82 -6.18 10.80 -0.41
CA SER A 82 -7.16 10.68 -1.47
C SER A 82 -7.07 11.87 -2.44
N ARG A 83 -7.56 11.68 -3.67
CA ARG A 83 -7.67 12.76 -4.67
C ARG A 83 -8.50 13.94 -4.18
N THR A 84 -9.44 13.67 -3.28
CA THR A 84 -10.41 14.63 -2.76
C THR A 84 -9.97 15.24 -1.43
N PHE A 85 -8.78 14.89 -0.92
CA PHE A 85 -8.26 15.38 0.34
C PHE A 85 -8.11 16.91 0.29
N ARG A 86 -8.95 17.62 1.06
CA ARG A 86 -8.95 19.07 1.25
C ARG A 86 -9.56 19.44 2.60
N GLY A 87 -9.21 20.61 3.12
CA GLY A 87 -9.80 21.15 4.35
C GLY A 87 -9.14 20.66 5.64
N ALA A 88 -7.98 20.02 5.55
CA ALA A 88 -7.19 19.64 6.72
C ALA A 88 -5.70 19.64 6.40
N SER A 89 -4.89 19.90 7.43
CA SER A 89 -3.43 19.67 7.40
C SER A 89 -3.10 18.41 8.19
N VAL A 90 -2.09 17.67 7.74
CA VAL A 90 -1.63 16.42 8.34
C VAL A 90 -0.31 16.66 9.07
N TYR A 91 -0.24 16.21 10.32
CA TYR A 91 0.92 16.28 11.17
C TYR A 91 1.33 14.89 11.64
N LEU A 92 2.63 14.69 11.83
CA LEU A 92 3.20 13.52 12.47
C LEU A 92 3.45 13.84 13.95
N GLU A 93 3.01 12.96 14.85
CA GLU A 93 3.37 13.07 16.26
C GLU A 93 4.64 12.28 16.54
N ARG A 94 5.67 12.98 17.04
CA ARG A 94 6.97 12.43 17.37
C ARG A 94 7.42 12.97 18.73
N ALA A 95 7.64 12.09 19.69
CA ALA A 95 8.07 12.46 21.04
C ALA A 95 7.19 13.53 21.73
N GLY A 96 5.90 13.61 21.38
CA GLY A 96 4.96 14.61 21.91
C GLY A 96 4.92 15.93 21.14
N GLU A 97 5.71 16.09 20.07
CA GLU A 97 5.67 17.23 19.17
C GLU A 97 4.94 16.89 17.86
N LEU A 98 4.31 17.90 17.25
CA LEU A 98 3.61 17.78 15.97
C LEU A 98 4.45 18.39 14.84
N GLU A 99 4.91 17.55 13.91
CA GLU A 99 5.66 17.95 12.72
C GLU A 99 4.73 18.00 11.50
N LEU A 100 4.70 19.11 10.76
CA LEU A 100 3.84 19.24 9.58
C LEU A 100 4.32 18.32 8.45
N LEU A 101 3.49 17.35 8.08
CA LEU A 101 3.76 16.43 6.97
C LEU A 101 3.13 16.94 5.65
N MET A 102 1.95 17.54 5.75
CA MET A 102 1.18 18.02 4.62
C MET A 102 0.32 19.21 5.02
N ALA A 103 0.48 20.34 4.34
CA ALA A 103 -0.45 21.45 4.42
C ALA A 103 -1.72 21.21 3.60
N ASP A 104 -2.82 21.84 3.97
CA ASP A 104 -4.03 21.85 3.15
C ASP A 104 -3.77 22.45 1.77
N GLY A 105 -4.37 21.86 0.73
CA GLY A 105 -4.11 22.22 -0.66
C GLY A 105 -2.79 21.69 -1.24
N ALA A 106 -2.03 20.89 -0.49
CA ALA A 106 -0.90 20.14 -1.04
C ALA A 106 -1.33 19.17 -2.16
N ARG A 107 -0.35 18.72 -2.96
CA ARG A 107 -0.61 17.90 -4.15
C ARG A 107 -1.33 16.60 -3.78
N PRO A 108 -2.53 16.34 -4.34
CA PRO A 108 -3.23 15.09 -4.08
C PRO A 108 -2.42 13.89 -4.59
N GLU A 109 -2.61 12.74 -3.95
CA GLU A 109 -1.98 11.45 -4.27
C GLU A 109 -0.45 11.36 -4.15
N GLN A 110 0.22 12.41 -3.65
CA GLN A 110 1.63 12.28 -3.29
C GLN A 110 1.75 11.34 -2.09
N VAL A 111 2.65 10.36 -2.17
CA VAL A 111 2.93 9.44 -1.08
C VAL A 111 3.93 10.10 -0.12
N PHE A 112 3.65 10.03 1.17
CA PHE A 112 4.52 10.55 2.22
C PHE A 112 4.93 9.40 3.12
N CYS A 113 6.24 9.21 3.31
CA CYS A 113 6.77 8.15 4.13
C CYS A 113 7.64 8.71 5.24
N PHE A 114 7.50 8.14 6.43
CA PHE A 114 8.26 8.50 7.61
C PHE A 114 8.61 7.26 8.41
N TRP A 115 9.68 7.39 9.20
CA TRP A 115 10.11 6.34 10.10
C TRP A 115 9.23 6.34 11.36
N ALA A 116 8.78 5.17 11.78
CA ALA A 116 8.21 4.96 13.11
C ALA A 116 9.34 4.63 14.10
N ASP A 117 10.29 5.54 14.23
CA ASP A 117 11.40 5.50 15.17
C ASP A 117 10.97 6.15 16.50
N GLY A 118 11.19 5.42 17.60
CA GLY A 118 10.89 5.89 18.95
C GLY A 118 10.18 4.85 19.82
N PRO A 119 10.06 5.13 21.13
CA PRO A 119 9.34 4.25 22.06
C PRO A 119 7.81 4.34 21.89
N GLN A 120 7.31 5.43 21.30
CA GLN A 120 5.89 5.68 21.12
C GLN A 120 5.37 5.10 19.82
N ARG A 121 4.08 4.75 19.80
CA ARG A 121 3.38 4.31 18.59
C ARG A 121 3.28 5.47 17.60
N PRO A 122 3.52 5.26 16.29
CA PRO A 122 3.37 6.32 15.30
C PRO A 122 1.91 6.79 15.27
N ALA A 123 1.72 8.11 15.36
CA ALA A 123 0.41 8.73 15.33
C ALA A 123 0.38 9.89 14.32
N ILE A 124 -0.72 9.95 13.57
CA ILE A 124 -0.97 10.94 12.53
C ILE A 124 -2.10 11.84 13.01
N TYR A 125 -1.87 13.15 13.05
CA TYR A 125 -2.87 14.13 13.41
C TYR A 125 -3.41 14.83 12.18
N LEU A 126 -4.73 15.00 12.14
CA LEU A 126 -5.42 15.78 11.14
C LEU A 126 -6.09 16.96 11.83
N GLN A 127 -5.66 18.15 11.43
CA GLN A 127 -6.20 19.40 11.93
C GLN A 127 -7.03 20.05 10.83
N VAL A 128 -8.27 20.40 11.15
CA VAL A 128 -9.17 21.10 10.23
C VAL A 128 -8.63 22.48 9.93
N SER A 129 -8.57 22.84 8.64
CA SER A 129 -8.25 24.20 8.23
C SER A 129 -9.45 25.12 8.49
N PRO A 130 -9.26 26.37 8.94
CA PRO A 130 -10.35 27.34 9.03
C PRO A 130 -11.00 27.53 7.65
N GLN A 131 -12.21 27.01 7.43
CA GLN A 131 -12.90 27.15 6.15
C GLN A 131 -13.73 28.44 6.08
N SER A 132 -13.69 29.11 4.92
CA SER A 132 -14.50 30.28 4.58
C SER A 132 -15.75 29.95 3.74
N GLY A 133 -16.21 28.68 3.68
CA GLY A 133 -17.33 28.29 2.82
C GLY A 133 -18.03 26.97 3.18
N ILE A 134 -19.23 26.78 2.60
CA ILE A 134 -20.22 25.70 2.86
C ILE A 134 -19.77 24.32 2.33
N SER A 135 -18.52 24.19 1.87
CA SER A 135 -18.02 22.94 1.33
C SER A 135 -17.99 21.87 2.41
N ARG A 136 -18.36 20.65 2.03
CA ARG A 136 -18.48 19.48 2.90
C ARG A 136 -17.28 18.56 2.63
N PRO A 137 -16.04 18.93 3.01
CA PRO A 137 -14.86 18.19 2.60
C PRO A 137 -14.87 16.78 3.17
N THR A 138 -14.38 15.83 2.38
CA THR A 138 -14.01 14.50 2.86
C THR A 138 -12.50 14.43 2.90
N VAL A 139 -11.97 14.23 4.10
CA VAL A 139 -10.54 14.08 4.35
C VAL A 139 -10.26 12.59 4.45
N GLY A 140 -9.35 12.06 3.65
CA GLY A 140 -9.06 10.63 3.72
C GLY A 140 -7.73 10.24 3.13
N PHE A 141 -7.11 9.22 3.69
CA PHE A 141 -5.84 8.70 3.23
C PHE A 141 -5.79 7.18 3.41
N ARG A 142 -4.99 6.52 2.58
CA ARG A 142 -4.56 5.14 2.80
C ARG A 142 -3.25 5.12 3.56
N TYR A 143 -3.01 4.08 4.33
CA TYR A 143 -1.73 3.87 5.02
C TYR A 143 -1.20 2.46 4.77
N GLU A 144 0.12 2.33 4.71
CA GLU A 144 0.84 1.06 4.57
C GLU A 144 2.10 1.09 5.44
N LEU A 145 2.38 -0.01 6.13
CA LEU A 145 3.51 -0.19 7.03
C LEU A 145 4.47 -1.21 6.40
N MET A 146 5.73 -0.81 6.28
CA MET A 146 6.78 -1.61 5.68
C MET A 146 7.82 -1.95 6.75
N GLY A 147 8.07 -3.25 6.97
CA GLY A 147 9.13 -3.71 7.86
C GLY A 147 10.50 -3.47 7.25
N ASN A 148 11.44 -2.97 8.07
CA ASN A 148 12.85 -2.61 7.77
C ASN A 148 13.20 -2.54 6.27
N MET A 149 12.50 -1.66 5.57
CA MET A 149 12.77 -1.27 4.20
C MET A 149 13.14 0.19 4.27
N THR A 150 14.31 0.55 3.75
CA THR A 150 14.76 1.94 3.65
C THR A 150 13.65 2.79 3.02
N ALA A 151 13.15 3.75 3.80
CA ALA A 151 12.18 4.76 3.36
C ALA A 151 12.67 5.62 2.17
N SER A 152 13.92 5.40 1.70
CA SER A 152 14.47 5.95 0.46
C SER A 152 13.79 5.45 -0.82
N THR A 153 12.84 4.51 -0.72
CA THR A 153 12.17 3.95 -1.91
C THR A 153 10.84 4.63 -2.26
N LEU A 154 10.25 5.43 -1.36
CA LEU A 154 8.96 6.10 -1.58
C LEU A 154 8.96 7.60 -1.26
N GLY A 155 10.10 8.17 -0.84
CA GLY A 155 10.36 9.61 -0.69
C GLY A 155 11.30 10.13 -1.78
N HIS A 156 11.12 11.39 -2.21
CA HIS A 156 11.86 12.05 -3.30
C HIS A 156 13.36 12.36 -3.05
N SER A 157 14.08 11.47 -2.37
CA SER A 157 15.51 11.59 -2.11
C SER A 157 16.19 10.26 -2.41
N GLY A 158 17.33 10.34 -3.10
CA GLY A 158 17.88 9.25 -3.90
C GLY A 158 18.18 7.94 -3.17
N VAL A 159 18.07 6.88 -3.97
CA VAL A 159 18.97 5.71 -4.02
C VAL A 159 18.72 4.57 -3.00
N GLN A 160 18.84 3.37 -3.58
CA GLN A 160 19.09 2.04 -3.00
C GLN A 160 17.95 1.32 -2.28
N SER A 161 17.33 0.40 -3.02
CA SER A 161 17.18 -0.97 -2.53
C SER A 161 18.55 -1.67 -2.58
N GLU A 162 19.36 -1.46 -1.54
CA GLU A 162 20.44 -2.37 -1.19
C GLU A 162 19.81 -3.67 -0.67
N CYS A 163 19.80 -4.72 -1.50
CA CYS A 163 19.97 -6.07 -0.96
C CYS A 163 21.29 -6.08 -0.15
N PRO A 164 21.36 -6.71 1.04
CA PRO A 164 22.57 -6.64 1.86
C PRO A 164 23.82 -7.13 1.14
N ARG A 165 24.90 -6.43 1.51
CA ARG A 165 26.27 -6.39 1.01
C ARG A 165 26.98 -7.73 0.87
N GLU A 166 27.99 -7.66 -0.01
CA GLU A 166 29.14 -8.54 -0.22
C GLU A 166 28.93 -9.87 -0.95
N GLY A 167 29.71 -10.01 -2.03
CA GLY A 167 29.85 -11.23 -2.83
C GLY A 167 29.36 -11.03 -4.28
N LYS A 168 30.30 -11.00 -5.23
CA LYS A 168 30.04 -10.96 -6.67
C LYS A 168 29.08 -12.08 -7.09
N LEU A 169 27.83 -11.73 -7.37
CA LEU A 169 26.92 -12.48 -8.24
C LEU A 169 25.87 -11.49 -8.78
N ASN A 170 26.34 -10.66 -9.71
CA ASN A 170 25.50 -9.76 -10.48
C ASN A 170 24.47 -10.60 -11.25
N LEU A 171 23.18 -10.34 -10.97
CA LEU A 171 22.00 -10.97 -11.57
C LEU A 171 21.37 -12.20 -10.87
N ILE A 172 21.64 -12.43 -9.58
CA ILE A 172 20.66 -13.19 -8.78
C ILE A 172 19.66 -12.18 -8.21
N VAL A 173 18.43 -12.18 -8.72
CA VAL A 173 17.28 -11.55 -8.06
C VAL A 173 17.11 -12.27 -6.73
N LYS A 174 17.71 -11.74 -5.66
CA LYS A 174 17.36 -12.15 -4.30
C LYS A 174 15.90 -11.75 -4.12
N PHE A 175 15.02 -12.76 -4.07
CA PHE A 175 13.63 -12.60 -3.69
C PHE A 175 13.61 -12.09 -2.25
N CYS A 176 13.56 -10.77 -2.08
CA CYS A 176 13.05 -10.21 -0.84
C CYS A 176 11.59 -10.64 -0.76
N HIS A 177 11.33 -11.64 0.07
CA HIS A 177 10.00 -12.09 0.44
C HIS A 177 9.18 -10.89 0.91
N LEU A 178 8.36 -10.32 0.03
CA LEU A 178 7.12 -9.60 0.33
C LEU A 178 6.40 -9.31 -0.99
N LEU A 179 5.42 -10.16 -1.31
CA LEU A 179 4.22 -9.83 -2.10
C LEU A 179 4.46 -9.20 -3.48
N LEU A 180 5.14 -9.93 -4.37
CA LEU A 180 5.49 -9.41 -5.68
C LEU A 180 4.54 -9.92 -6.79
N PRO A 181 3.83 -9.08 -7.56
CA PRO A 181 3.32 -9.50 -8.86
C PRO A 181 4.47 -10.00 -9.75
N VAL A 182 4.27 -11.15 -10.38
CA VAL A 182 5.20 -11.76 -11.34
C VAL A 182 4.49 -11.89 -12.68
N VAL A 183 4.88 -11.05 -13.63
CA VAL A 183 4.28 -10.99 -14.98
C VAL A 183 5.36 -11.02 -16.04
N ARG A 184 5.20 -11.86 -17.06
CA ARG A 184 6.00 -11.77 -18.29
C ARG A 184 5.19 -11.05 -19.35
N GLY A 185 5.73 -10.04 -20.01
CA GLY A 185 4.97 -9.30 -21.02
C GLY A 185 5.83 -8.36 -21.85
N PHE A 186 5.16 -7.47 -22.59
CA PHE A 186 5.79 -6.49 -23.48
C PHE A 186 5.48 -5.08 -23.02
N ILE A 187 6.46 -4.19 -23.16
CA ILE A 187 6.29 -2.76 -22.93
C ILE A 187 5.58 -2.17 -24.16
N LYS A 188 4.34 -1.77 -23.99
CA LYS A 188 3.54 -1.13 -25.04
C LYS A 188 3.86 0.36 -25.13
N ASN A 189 3.88 1.05 -23.99
CA ASN A 189 4.16 2.48 -23.91
C ASN A 189 4.85 2.82 -22.58
N VAL A 190 5.53 3.97 -22.54
CA VAL A 190 6.17 4.51 -21.34
C VAL A 190 5.90 6.02 -21.25
N SER A 191 5.43 6.46 -20.09
CA SER A 191 5.32 7.88 -19.74
C SER A 191 6.30 8.21 -18.62
N HIS A 192 6.97 9.36 -18.70
CA HIS A 192 7.96 9.79 -17.71
C HIS A 192 7.42 10.96 -16.90
N ASP A 193 7.55 10.87 -15.57
CA ASP A 193 7.25 11.97 -14.66
C ASP A 193 8.57 12.44 -13.99
N PRO A 194 9.20 13.52 -14.50
CA PRO A 194 10.45 14.03 -13.95
C PRO A 194 10.25 14.66 -12.56
N VAL A 195 9.05 15.13 -12.26
CA VAL A 195 8.72 15.75 -10.97
C VAL A 195 8.68 14.67 -9.90
N ARG A 196 8.03 13.53 -10.19
CA ARG A 196 7.98 12.39 -9.28
C ARG A 196 9.22 11.49 -9.35
N LYS A 197 10.11 11.70 -10.32
CA LYS A 197 11.26 10.82 -10.64
C LYS A 197 10.85 9.37 -10.93
N THR A 198 9.68 9.18 -11.53
CA THR A 198 9.11 7.87 -11.86
C THR A 198 8.79 7.74 -13.34
N SER A 199 8.61 6.52 -13.80
CA SER A 199 8.11 6.19 -15.13
C SER A 199 6.93 5.23 -15.01
N LEU A 200 5.88 5.47 -15.78
CA LEU A 200 4.71 4.62 -15.90
C LEU A 200 4.86 3.75 -17.15
N VAL A 201 4.89 2.44 -16.96
CA VAL A 201 5.06 1.44 -18.02
C VAL A 201 3.73 0.77 -18.28
N GLU A 202 3.22 0.88 -19.51
CA GLU A 202 2.05 0.14 -19.97
C GLU A 202 2.49 -1.25 -20.44
N VAL A 203 2.00 -2.29 -19.79
CA VAL A 203 2.31 -3.68 -20.10
C VAL A 203 1.16 -4.32 -20.87
N SER A 204 1.50 -5.00 -21.94
CA SER A 204 0.54 -5.72 -22.80
C SER A 204 0.98 -7.15 -23.03
N ARG A 205 0.03 -7.98 -23.48
CA ARG A 205 0.25 -9.41 -23.79
C ARG A 205 0.94 -10.12 -22.62
N GLY A 206 0.50 -9.79 -21.41
CA GLY A 206 1.05 -10.31 -20.18
C GLY A 206 0.64 -11.74 -19.94
N ARG A 207 1.60 -12.58 -19.53
CA ARG A 207 1.37 -13.85 -18.86
C ARG A 207 1.61 -13.63 -17.37
N LEU A 208 0.53 -13.56 -16.61
CA LEU A 208 0.56 -13.44 -15.17
C LEU A 208 0.89 -14.79 -14.54
N TYR A 209 1.96 -14.83 -13.74
CA TYR A 209 2.32 -16.00 -12.94
C TYR A 209 1.76 -15.91 -11.52
N TRP A 210 1.76 -14.71 -10.94
CA TRP A 210 1.26 -14.46 -9.59
C TRP A 210 0.92 -12.98 -9.40
N GLN A 211 -0.19 -12.68 -8.73
CA GLN A 211 -0.47 -11.37 -8.13
C GLN A 211 -1.39 -11.58 -6.93
N ARG A 212 -1.31 -10.70 -5.93
CA ARG A 212 -2.19 -10.76 -4.75
C ARG A 212 -3.47 -9.97 -4.97
N SER A 213 -3.37 -8.78 -5.55
CA SER A 213 -4.51 -7.94 -5.91
C SER A 213 -4.69 -7.90 -7.42
N ARG A 214 -5.68 -7.12 -7.90
CA ARG A 214 -6.06 -7.02 -9.31
C ARG A 214 -5.32 -5.87 -10.03
N VAL A 215 -4.00 -5.75 -9.84
CA VAL A 215 -3.24 -4.69 -10.54
C VAL A 215 -3.13 -4.95 -12.04
N PHE A 216 -3.09 -6.22 -12.44
CA PHE A 216 -3.25 -6.62 -13.83
C PHE A 216 -4.64 -7.16 -14.05
N GLU A 217 -5.24 -6.70 -15.15
CA GLU A 217 -6.56 -7.08 -15.61
C GLU A 217 -6.44 -8.03 -16.79
N GLN A 218 -7.38 -8.97 -16.87
CA GLN A 218 -7.42 -9.93 -17.97
C GLN A 218 -8.12 -9.28 -19.15
N GLU A 219 -7.47 -9.27 -20.32
CA GLU A 219 -8.11 -8.87 -21.57
C GLU A 219 -9.22 -9.88 -21.89
N VAL A 220 -10.46 -9.41 -21.92
CA VAL A 220 -11.60 -10.23 -22.34
C VAL A 220 -11.58 -10.30 -23.86
N GLY A 221 -11.26 -11.48 -24.40
CA GLY A 221 -11.35 -11.72 -25.83
C GLY A 221 -12.78 -11.52 -26.34
N THR A 222 -12.94 -10.85 -27.47
CA THR A 222 -14.22 -10.77 -28.19
C THR A 222 -14.74 -12.19 -28.44
N VAL A 223 -15.96 -12.45 -27.98
CA VAL A 223 -16.68 -13.72 -28.19
C VAL A 223 -16.68 -14.05 -29.68
N GLY A 224 -15.99 -15.12 -30.08
CA GLY A 224 -16.07 -15.63 -31.46
C GLY A 224 -14.80 -16.23 -32.08
N THR A 225 -13.62 -16.07 -31.49
CA THR A 225 -12.39 -16.68 -32.05
C THR A 225 -11.76 -17.72 -31.13
N SER A 226 -11.59 -18.91 -31.69
CA SER A 226 -10.93 -20.10 -31.14
C SER A 226 -9.65 -19.79 -30.33
N ARG A 227 -9.58 -20.33 -29.10
CA ARG A 227 -8.44 -20.33 -28.16
C ARG A 227 -7.78 -18.95 -27.93
N SER A 228 -8.53 -17.95 -27.46
CA SER A 228 -7.88 -16.74 -26.93
C SER A 228 -7.04 -17.12 -25.71
N VAL A 229 -5.72 -17.09 -25.85
CA VAL A 229 -4.81 -17.13 -24.69
C VAL A 229 -5.16 -15.91 -23.85
N SER A 230 -5.49 -16.11 -22.57
CA SER A 230 -5.77 -15.02 -21.65
C SER A 230 -4.54 -14.12 -21.52
N SER A 231 -4.57 -12.99 -22.21
CA SER A 231 -3.58 -11.93 -22.11
C SER A 231 -3.94 -11.01 -20.95
N TRP A 232 -2.93 -10.59 -20.21
CA TRP A 232 -3.08 -9.64 -19.12
C TRP A 232 -2.51 -8.28 -19.56
N HIS A 233 -3.17 -7.21 -19.13
CA HIS A 233 -2.70 -5.84 -19.31
C HIS A 233 -2.68 -5.12 -17.97
N GLY A 234 -1.86 -4.08 -17.87
CA GLY A 234 -1.75 -3.32 -16.63
C GLY A 234 -0.70 -2.22 -16.72
N HIS A 235 -0.61 -1.46 -15.64
CA HIS A 235 0.35 -0.37 -15.51
C HIS A 235 1.30 -0.66 -14.36
N ILE A 236 2.58 -0.33 -14.55
CA ILE A 236 3.59 -0.48 -13.52
C ILE A 236 4.40 0.79 -13.38
N HIS A 237 4.62 1.23 -12.15
CA HIS A 237 5.53 2.31 -11.81
C HIS A 237 6.96 1.77 -11.64
N THR A 238 7.93 2.52 -12.12
CA THR A 238 9.37 2.26 -11.93
C THR A 238 10.12 3.56 -11.72
N LEU A 239 11.37 3.49 -11.28
CA LEU A 239 12.22 4.66 -11.08
C LEU A 239 12.68 5.21 -12.44
N LEU A 240 12.71 6.54 -12.59
CA LEU A 240 13.15 7.20 -13.82
C LEU A 240 14.60 6.84 -14.20
N GLN A 241 15.45 6.56 -13.19
CA GLN A 241 16.84 6.12 -13.37
C GLN A 241 16.97 4.73 -14.03
N CYS A 242 15.89 3.95 -14.12
CA CYS A 242 15.90 2.70 -14.86
C CYS A 242 15.90 2.92 -16.38
N HIS A 243 15.73 4.17 -16.85
CA HIS A 243 15.78 4.57 -18.25
C HIS A 243 14.94 3.67 -19.16
N VAL A 244 13.76 3.29 -18.69
CA VAL A 244 12.86 2.37 -19.41
C VAL A 244 12.37 3.04 -20.69
N LYS A 245 12.38 2.30 -21.79
CA LYS A 245 11.91 2.77 -23.09
C LYS A 245 11.02 1.70 -23.73
N PRO A 246 10.03 2.09 -24.55
CA PRO A 246 9.34 1.15 -25.43
C PRO A 246 10.38 0.46 -26.31
N GLY A 247 10.22 -0.85 -26.52
CA GLY A 247 11.16 -1.59 -27.33
C GLY A 247 10.74 -3.03 -27.53
N GLY A 248 11.38 -3.67 -28.51
CA GLY A 248 11.15 -5.08 -28.80
C GLY A 248 11.64 -6.00 -27.67
N GLY A 249 10.97 -7.14 -27.55
CA GLY A 249 11.33 -8.21 -26.61
C GLY A 249 10.48 -8.25 -25.35
N GLU A 250 10.54 -9.40 -24.70
CA GLU A 250 9.78 -9.67 -23.49
C GLU A 250 10.58 -9.34 -22.24
N PHE A 251 9.85 -8.91 -21.22
CA PHE A 251 10.39 -8.56 -19.91
C PHE A 251 9.74 -9.43 -18.84
N LEU A 252 10.49 -9.70 -17.78
CA LEU A 252 9.93 -10.26 -16.56
C LEU A 252 9.80 -9.13 -15.55
N PHE A 253 8.56 -8.77 -15.27
CA PHE A 253 8.21 -7.78 -14.27
C PHE A 253 8.04 -8.49 -12.93
N THR A 254 8.93 -8.15 -12.00
CA THR A 254 8.88 -8.55 -10.60
C THR A 254 9.07 -7.29 -9.74
N GLY A 255 8.18 -7.07 -8.80
CA GLY A 255 8.15 -5.84 -8.01
C GLY A 255 7.05 -5.92 -6.96
N SER A 256 6.89 -4.94 -6.09
CA SER A 256 5.88 -4.93 -5.01
C SER A 256 4.59 -4.23 -5.42
N GLU A 257 3.56 -4.38 -4.61
CA GLU A 257 2.36 -3.56 -4.70
C GLU A 257 2.37 -2.51 -3.58
N HIS A 258 2.12 -1.25 -3.92
CA HIS A 258 1.96 -0.15 -2.98
C HIS A 258 0.70 0.63 -3.32
N PHE A 259 -0.19 0.80 -2.35
CA PHE A 259 -1.46 1.52 -2.51
C PHE A 259 -2.35 1.03 -3.66
N GLY A 260 -2.28 -0.27 -3.99
CA GLY A 260 -3.00 -0.86 -5.13
C GLY A 260 -2.35 -0.61 -6.50
N GLU A 261 -1.17 -0.01 -6.52
CA GLU A 261 -0.37 0.22 -7.72
C GLU A 261 0.81 -0.76 -7.73
N ALA A 262 1.19 -1.29 -8.90
CA ALA A 262 2.35 -2.14 -9.03
C ALA A 262 3.59 -1.26 -9.19
N TRP A 263 4.63 -1.59 -8.42
CA TRP A 263 5.90 -0.89 -8.40
C TRP A 263 7.02 -1.89 -8.64
N LEU A 264 7.91 -1.59 -9.58
CA LEU A 264 9.05 -2.43 -9.88
C LEU A 264 10.35 -1.64 -9.69
N GLY A 265 11.42 -2.37 -9.37
CA GLY A 265 12.78 -1.84 -9.54
C GLY A 265 13.11 -1.66 -11.02
N CYS A 266 14.36 -1.88 -11.42
CA CYS A 266 14.68 -1.97 -12.85
C CYS A 266 14.43 -3.40 -13.33
N ALA A 267 13.52 -3.60 -14.29
CA ALA A 267 13.19 -4.93 -14.81
C ALA A 267 14.24 -5.41 -15.83
N PRO A 268 14.75 -6.65 -15.68
CA PRO A 268 15.58 -7.27 -16.71
C PRO A 268 14.73 -7.74 -17.90
N ARG A 269 15.37 -7.93 -19.06
CA ARG A 269 14.73 -8.64 -20.17
C ARG A 269 14.57 -10.12 -19.78
N PHE A 270 13.49 -10.74 -20.25
CA PHE A 270 13.18 -12.12 -19.90
C PHE A 270 14.28 -13.10 -20.35
N LYS A 271 14.92 -12.84 -21.50
CA LYS A 271 16.04 -13.65 -22.00
C LYS A 271 17.24 -13.64 -21.04
N ASP A 272 17.53 -12.49 -20.44
CA ASP A 272 18.68 -12.30 -19.55
C ASP A 272 18.41 -13.01 -18.21
N PHE A 273 17.17 -12.89 -17.70
CA PHE A 273 16.70 -13.67 -16.56
C PHE A 273 16.82 -15.18 -16.81
N LEU A 274 16.37 -15.68 -17.96
CA LEU A 274 16.44 -17.11 -18.28
C LEU A 274 17.88 -17.61 -18.34
N SER A 275 18.79 -16.82 -18.90
CA SER A 275 20.22 -17.15 -18.93
C SER A 275 20.74 -17.39 -17.53
N VAL A 276 20.48 -16.45 -16.61
CA VAL A 276 21.02 -16.56 -15.24
C VAL A 276 20.30 -17.61 -14.42
N TYR A 277 18.99 -17.77 -14.58
CA TYR A 277 18.25 -18.86 -13.96
C TYR A 277 18.82 -20.23 -14.37
N ARG A 278 19.13 -20.43 -15.65
CA ARG A 278 19.73 -21.68 -16.15
C ARG A 278 21.12 -21.91 -15.57
N THR A 279 21.97 -20.88 -15.55
CA THR A 279 23.31 -20.95 -14.95
C THR A 279 23.23 -21.29 -13.46
N ALA A 280 22.38 -20.62 -12.70
CA ALA A 280 22.20 -20.86 -11.27
C ALA A 280 21.65 -22.28 -10.99
N ARG A 281 20.74 -22.76 -11.85
CA ARG A 281 20.21 -24.13 -11.77
C ARG A 281 21.28 -25.18 -12.09
N ALA A 282 22.10 -24.96 -13.12
CA ALA A 282 23.20 -25.87 -13.48
C ALA A 282 24.26 -25.92 -12.37
N ALA A 283 24.52 -24.79 -11.71
CA ALA A 283 25.40 -24.70 -10.54
C ALA A 283 24.78 -25.23 -9.24
N ARG A 284 23.55 -25.78 -9.27
CA ARG A 284 22.77 -26.24 -8.09
C ARG A 284 22.61 -25.18 -6.98
N ILE A 285 22.73 -23.90 -7.32
CA ILE A 285 22.48 -22.78 -6.39
C ILE A 285 20.98 -22.67 -6.09
N ILE A 286 20.14 -23.10 -7.03
CA ILE A 286 18.69 -23.21 -6.86
C ILE A 286 18.37 -24.69 -6.55
N VAL A 287 18.10 -24.99 -5.27
CA VAL A 287 17.63 -26.33 -4.86
C VAL A 287 16.15 -26.45 -5.22
N ASN A 288 15.82 -27.45 -6.04
CA ASN A 288 14.43 -27.86 -6.23
C ASN A 288 13.91 -28.41 -4.90
N ASN A 289 13.01 -27.71 -4.22
CA ASN A 289 12.09 -28.37 -3.28
C ASN A 289 11.06 -29.13 -4.13
N ARG A 290 11.48 -30.30 -4.63
CA ARG A 290 10.60 -31.24 -5.33
C ARG A 290 10.82 -32.65 -4.77
N GLU A 291 10.82 -32.76 -3.45
CA GLU A 291 10.56 -34.01 -2.76
C GLU A 291 9.17 -33.91 -2.15
N HIS A 292 8.16 -34.31 -2.94
CA HIS A 292 6.86 -34.86 -2.53
C HIS A 292 5.92 -34.86 -3.73
N VAL A 293 6.29 -35.61 -4.77
CA VAL A 293 5.32 -36.30 -5.61
C VAL A 293 5.87 -37.73 -5.71
N LYS A 294 5.57 -38.54 -4.69
CA LYS A 294 5.69 -39.99 -4.83
C LYS A 294 4.61 -40.42 -5.80
N THR A 295 5.03 -40.98 -6.91
CA THR A 295 4.28 -42.00 -7.63
C THR A 295 4.06 -43.16 -6.67
N ASP A 296 2.80 -43.46 -6.40
CA ASP A 296 2.19 -44.79 -6.37
C ASP A 296 0.71 -44.62 -6.77
#